data_AF-X1BZ20-F1
#
_entry.id   AF-X1BZ20-F1
#
_cell.length_a   1.000
_cell.length_b   1.000
_cell.length_c   1.000
_cell.angle_alpha   90.00
_cell.angle_beta   90.00
_cell.angle_gamma   90.00
#
_symmetry.space_group_name_H-M   'P 1'
#
loop_
_entity.id
_entity.type
_entity.pdbx_description
1 polymer ?
#
loop_
_entity_poly.entity_id
_entity_poly.type
_entity_poly.pdbx_seq_one_letter_code
_entity_poly.pdbx_strand_id
1 'polypeptide(L)' 'MGLSGKVALITGSARGIGKAIALELANHGANIVINDILPKNEIDKTLEEIKKSGNMAIGIKADITVFDEVDRGWGKR' A
#
# COMPACT_ATOMS: atom_id res chain seq x y z
N MET A 1 16.98 -7.71 -2.70
CA MET A 1 17.09 -6.23 -2.64
C MET A 1 17.04 -5.75 -1.19
N GLY A 2 17.86 -4.78 -0.79
CA GLY A 2 17.82 -4.20 0.56
C GLY A 2 16.82 -3.04 0.64
N LEU A 3 15.56 -3.33 0.98
CA LEU A 3 14.51 -2.30 1.15
C LEU A 3 14.15 -2.04 2.62
N SER A 4 14.91 -2.63 3.55
CA SER A 4 14.73 -2.43 4.99
C SER A 4 14.64 -0.94 5.34
N GLY A 5 13.55 -0.56 6.01
CA GLY A 5 13.31 0.82 6.47
C GLY A 5 12.85 1.80 5.39
N LYS A 6 12.74 1.37 4.12
CA LYS A 6 12.13 2.19 3.07
C LYS A 6 10.60 2.13 3.15
N VAL A 7 9.95 3.14 2.60
CA VAL A 7 8.48 3.18 2.45
C VAL A 7 8.16 3.05 0.97
N ALA A 8 7.32 2.07 0.62
CA ALA A 8 6.80 1.88 -0.73
C ALA A 8 5.30 2.18 -0.74
N LEU A 9 4.90 3.13 -1.58
CA LEU A 9 3.48 3.43 -1.86
C LEU A 9 3.08 2.77 -3.18
N ILE A 10 2.00 2.00 -3.16
CA ILE A 10 1.52 1.26 -4.32
C ILE A 10 0.03 1.56 -4.53
N THR A 11 -0.31 2.11 -5.68
CA THR A 11 -1.69 2.33 -6.13
C THR A 11 -2.27 1.04 -6.74
N GLY A 12 -3.57 0.79 -6.56
CA GLY A 12 -4.22 -0.43 -7.05
C GLY A 12 -3.73 -1.70 -6.35
N SER A 13 -3.34 -1.60 -5.07
CA SER A 13 -2.66 -2.67 -4.33
C SER A 13 -3.54 -3.46 -3.36
N ALA A 14 -4.86 -3.27 -3.36
CA ALA A 14 -5.76 -4.08 -2.53
C ALA A 14 -5.93 -5.52 -3.07
N ARG A 15 -5.64 -5.78 -4.36
CA ARG A 15 -5.70 -7.14 -4.96
C ARG A 15 -4.78 -7.29 -6.19
N GLY A 16 -4.76 -8.51 -6.74
CA GLY A 16 -4.10 -8.80 -8.01
C GLY A 16 -2.59 -8.51 -8.00
N ILE A 17 -2.10 -7.92 -9.09
CA ILE A 17 -0.66 -7.65 -9.27
C ILE A 17 -0.15 -6.62 -8.26
N GLY A 18 -0.92 -5.54 -8.00
CA GLY A 18 -0.51 -4.52 -7.03
C GLY A 18 -0.30 -5.10 -5.63
N LYS A 19 -1.18 -6.03 -5.22
CA LYS A 19 -1.02 -6.81 -3.98
C LYS A 19 0.25 -7.68 -4.00
N ALA A 20 0.49 -8.42 -5.08
CA ALA A 20 1.67 -9.27 -5.19
C ALA A 20 2.97 -8.45 -5.08
N ILE A 21 3.02 -7.28 -5.72
CA ILE A 21 4.14 -6.33 -5.62
C ILE A 21 4.29 -5.84 -4.17
N ALA A 22 3.20 -5.44 -3.52
CA ALA A 22 3.22 -4.97 -2.14
C ALA A 22 3.80 -6.03 -1.17
N LEU A 23 3.39 -7.28 -1.32
CA LEU A 23 3.90 -8.40 -0.53
C LEU A 23 5.39 -8.67 -0.81
N GLU A 24 5.80 -8.64 -2.07
CA GLU A 24 7.19 -8.88 -2.45
C GLU A 24 8.14 -7.78 -1.94
N LEU A 25 7.70 -6.52 -1.98
CA LEU A 25 8.46 -5.40 -1.42
C LEU A 25 8.54 -5.50 0.12
N ALA A 26 7.45 -5.93 0.77
CA ALA A 26 7.45 -6.18 2.20
C ALA A 26 8.42 -7.32 2.58
N ASN A 27 8.45 -8.42 1.83
CA ASN A 27 9.40 -9.51 2.06
C ASN A 27 10.86 -9.05 1.97
N HIS A 28 11.13 -7.96 1.25
CA HIS A 28 12.43 -7.31 1.16
C HIS A 28 12.70 -6.25 2.24
N GLY A 29 11.80 -6.08 3.21
CA GLY A 29 11.91 -5.19 4.36
C GLY A 29 11.28 -3.81 4.21
N ALA A 30 10.52 -3.56 3.13
CA ALA A 30 9.85 -2.28 2.96
C ALA A 30 8.62 -2.17 3.86
N ASN A 31 8.41 -0.99 4.43
CA ASN A 31 7.11 -0.58 4.95
C ASN A 31 6.19 -0.22 3.77
N ILE A 32 4.92 -0.61 3.85
CA ILE A 32 4.00 -0.52 2.72
C ILE A 32 2.87 0.48 2.98
N VAL A 33 2.57 1.28 1.96
CA VAL A 33 1.35 2.09 1.87
C VAL A 33 0.50 1.54 0.72
N ILE A 34 -0.66 0.97 1.06
CA ILE A 34 -1.66 0.54 0.10
C ILE A 34 -2.53 1.74 -0.26
N ASN A 35 -2.70 2.00 -1.55
CA ASN A 35 -3.67 2.95 -2.08
C ASN A 35 -4.58 2.22 -3.06
N ASP A 36 -5.90 2.26 -2.84
CA ASP A 36 -6.85 1.62 -3.74
C ASP A 36 -8.24 2.28 -3.67
N ILE A 37 -9.01 2.14 -4.75
CA ILE A 37 -10.41 2.58 -4.82
C ILE A 37 -11.36 1.61 -4.12
N LEU A 38 -10.91 0.36 -3.94
CA LEU A 38 -11.70 -0.70 -3.36
C LEU A 38 -12.10 -0.41 -1.91
N PRO A 39 -13.19 -1.04 -1.42
CA PRO A 39 -13.64 -0.80 -0.08
C PRO A 39 -12.64 -1.31 0.96
N LYS A 40 -12.75 -0.78 2.17
CA LYS A 40 -11.80 -1.00 3.27
C LYS A 40 -11.57 -2.48 3.57
N ASN A 41 -12.57 -3.33 3.41
CA ASN A 41 -12.44 -4.78 3.62
C ASN A 41 -11.39 -5.45 2.71
N GLU A 42 -11.27 -5.02 1.45
CA GLU A 42 -10.26 -5.57 0.53
C GLU A 42 -8.87 -5.04 0.85
N ILE A 43 -8.78 -3.76 1.25
CA ILE A 43 -7.55 -3.15 1.73
C ILE A 43 -7.05 -3.85 3.00
N ASP A 44 -7.93 -4.05 3.99
CA ASP A 44 -7.61 -4.66 5.28
C ASP A 44 -7.08 -6.10 5.11
N LYS A 45 -7.64 -6.90 4.20
CA LYS A 45 -7.11 -8.24 3.88
C LYS A 45 -5.64 -8.20 3.45
N THR A 46 -5.29 -7.26 2.58
CA THR A 46 -3.91 -7.14 2.11
C THR A 46 -2.99 -6.57 3.19
N LEU A 47 -3.47 -5.64 4.03
CA LEU A 47 -2.72 -5.13 5.17
C LEU A 47 -2.38 -6.24 6.17
N GLU A 48 -3.31 -7.13 6.47
CA GLU A 48 -3.08 -8.27 7.35
C GLU A 48 -2.00 -9.21 6.80
N GLU A 49 -1.99 -9.45 5.49
CA GLU A 49 -0.96 -10.27 4.86
C GLU A 49 0.42 -9.63 4.91
N ILE A 50 0.52 -8.31 4.68
CA ILE A 50 1.81 -7.60 4.76
C ILE A 50 2.33 -7.55 6.21
N LYS A 51 1.44 -7.36 7.18
CA LYS A 51 1.82 -7.35 8.62
C LYS A 51 2.40 -8.68 9.07
N LYS A 52 2.02 -9.80 8.46
CA LYS A 52 2.62 -11.12 8.74
C LYS A 52 4.10 -11.19 8.34
N SER A 53 4.54 -10.38 7.37
CA SER A 53 5.95 -10.25 7.01
C SER A 53 6.77 -9.40 8.00
N GLY A 54 6.14 -8.86 9.06
CA GLY A 54 6.81 -8.10 10.13
C GLY A 54 7.06 -6.62 9.81
N ASN A 55 6.59 -6.12 8.67
CA ASN A 55 6.74 -4.72 8.26
C ASN A 55 5.51 -3.90 8.65
N MET A 56 5.68 -2.58 8.68
CA MET A 56 4.54 -1.67 8.84
C MET A 56 3.72 -1.62 7.55
N ALA A 57 2.40 -1.57 7.68
CA ALA A 57 1.48 -1.41 6.57
C ALA A 57 0.33 -0.48 6.95
N ILE A 58 0.06 0.51 6.10
CA ILE A 58 -1.12 1.38 6.19
C ILE A 58 -1.91 1.35 4.88
N GLY A 59 -3.23 1.52 4.98
CA GLY A 59 -4.12 1.53 3.81
C GLY A 59 -4.87 2.85 3.69
N ILE A 60 -4.87 3.40 2.49
CA ILE A 60 -5.56 4.64 2.13
C ILE A 60 -6.54 4.28 1.01
N LYS A 61 -7.83 4.49 1.27
CA LYS A 61 -8.83 4.43 0.21
C LYS A 61 -8.80 5.77 -0.53
N ALA A 62 -8.45 5.76 -1.81
CA ALA A 62 -8.49 6.95 -2.65
C ALA A 62 -8.60 6.59 -4.13
N ASP A 63 -9.35 7.41 -4.85
CA ASP A 63 -9.45 7.40 -6.30
C ASP A 63 -8.37 8.27 -6.92
N ILE A 64 -7.43 7.62 -7.62
CA ILE A 64 -6.33 8.31 -8.30
C ILE A 64 -6.78 9.21 -9.46
N THR A 65 -8.02 9.05 -9.93
CA THR A 65 -8.61 9.91 -10.96
C THR A 65 -9.13 11.24 -10.38
N VAL A 66 -9.26 11.31 -9.05
CA VAL A 66 -9.72 12.52 -8.33
C VAL A 66 -8.49 13.22 -7.73
N PHE A 67 -8.09 14.33 -8.37
CA PHE A 67 -6.88 15.07 -7.99
C PHE A 67 -6.85 15.47 -6.50
N ASP A 68 -8.00 15.85 -5.92
CA ASP A 68 -8.07 16.21 -4.49
C ASP A 68 -7.86 15.03 -3.54
N GLU A 69 -8.20 13.80 -3.94
CA GLU A 69 -7.93 12.60 -3.15
C GLU A 69 -6.46 12.21 -3.23
N VAL A 70 -5.88 12.42 -4.41
CA VAL A 70 -4.46 12.25 -4.68
C VAL A 70 -3.60 13.21 -3.84
N ASP A 71 -3.92 14.51 -3.85
CA ASP A 71 -3.19 15.54 -3.11
C ASP A 71 -3.22 15.28 -1.59
N ARG A 72 -4.38 14.85 -1.07
CA ARG A 72 -4.53 14.44 0.34
C ARG A 72 -3.75 13.16 0.67
N GLY A 73 -3.67 12.22 -0.25
CA GLY A 73 -3.02 10.93 -0.05
C GLY A 73 -1.49 10.97 -0.07
N TRP A 74 -0.90 11.91 -0.82
CA TRP A 74 0.56 12.02 -0.98
C TRP A 74 1.23 13.05 -0.08
N GLY A 75 0.45 13.94 0.54
CA GLY A 75 0.96 15.04 1.34
C GLY A 75 1.45 16.18 0.46
N LYS A 76 1.05 17.41 0.80
CA LYS A 76 1.54 18.60 0.12
C LYS A 76 3.05 18.70 0.32
N ARG A 77 3.77 19.01 -0.76
CA ARG A 77 5.19 19.41 -0.70
C ARG A 77 5.35 20.71 0.07
#